data_AF-A0A6U7HXI6-F1
#
_entry.id   AF-A0A6U7HXI6-F1
#
_cell.length_a   1.000
_cell.length_b   1.000
_cell.length_c   1.000
_cell.angle_alpha   90.00
_cell.angle_beta   90.00
_cell.angle_gamma   90.00
#
_symmetry.space_group_name_H-M   'P 1'
#
loop_
_entity.id
_entity.type
_entity.pdbx_description
1 polymer ?
#
loop_
_entity_poly.entity_id
_entity_poly.type
_entity_poly.pdbx_seq_one_letter_code
_entity_poly.pdbx_strand_id
1 'polypeptide(L)'
;MNELTNRRIKETLDKEKHLRRAWEAHGRQQQIFPPSSEEFKQFAGLSHTLEDLCAEPSRTGKTEEKKPPSRRKQLVQLRNDIRGTLANMDKAIEHEENATTPPDPLLEEAKSMARERMKLPPHLRGAPLLNETLK
;
A
#
# COMPACT_ATOMS: atom_id res chain seq x y z
N MET A 1 -22.35 -13.75 -37.74
CA MET A 1 -21.20 -13.64 -36.82
C MET A 1 -21.12 -14.91 -35.99
N ASN A 2 -19.95 -15.53 -35.86
CA ASN A 2 -19.78 -16.78 -35.10
C ASN A 2 -19.74 -16.50 -33.58
N GLU A 3 -20.17 -17.47 -32.78
CA GLU A 3 -20.09 -17.40 -31.31
C GLU A 3 -18.67 -17.15 -30.81
N LEU A 4 -17.68 -17.73 -31.50
CA LEU A 4 -16.25 -17.52 -31.23
C LEU A 4 -15.83 -16.05 -31.43
N THR A 5 -16.33 -15.38 -32.47
CA THR A 5 -16.03 -13.97 -32.71
C THR A 5 -16.72 -13.07 -31.69
N ASN A 6 -17.96 -13.37 -31.32
CA ASN A 6 -18.67 -12.63 -30.27
C ASN A 6 -18.01 -12.77 -28.89
N ARG A 7 -17.50 -13.96 -28.55
CA ARG A 7 -16.76 -14.21 -27.32
C ARG A 7 -15.45 -13.41 -27.27
N ARG A 8 -14.71 -13.40 -28.38
CA ARG A 8 -13.43 -12.66 -28.51
C ARG A 8 -13.64 -11.15 -28.42
N ILE A 9 -14.70 -10.64 -29.04
CA ILE A 9 -15.09 -9.22 -28.98
C ILE A 9 -15.44 -8.85 -27.53
N LYS A 10 -16.24 -9.68 -26.84
CA LYS A 10 -16.59 -9.46 -25.44
C LYS A 10 -15.36 -9.44 -24.53
N GLU A 11 -14.45 -10.41 -24.67
CA GLU A 11 -13.20 -10.44 -23.89
C GLU A 11 -12.32 -9.21 -24.14
N THR A 12 -12.31 -8.69 -25.37
CA THR A 12 -11.54 -7.48 -25.71
C THR A 12 -12.16 -6.25 -25.07
N LEU A 13 -13.48 -6.11 -25.12
CA LEU A 13 -14.22 -5.02 -24.47
C LEU A 13 -14.09 -5.05 -22.95
N ASP A 14 -14.10 -6.24 -22.34
CA ASP A 14 -13.94 -6.37 -20.89
C ASP A 14 -12.52 -5.99 -20.44
N LYS A 15 -11.49 -6.36 -21.22
CA LYS A 15 -10.11 -5.88 -20.99
C LYS A 15 -10.01 -4.37 -21.12
N GLU A 16 -10.61 -3.79 -22.15
CA GLU A 16 -10.59 -2.35 -22.37
C GLU A 16 -11.29 -1.59 -21.23
N LYS A 17 -12.45 -2.08 -20.78
CA LYS A 17 -13.16 -1.52 -19.62
C LYS A 17 -12.30 -1.59 -18.35
N HIS A 18 -11.61 -2.72 -18.13
CA HIS A 18 -10.70 -2.86 -16.99
C HIS A 18 -9.56 -1.84 -17.06
N LEU A 19 -8.92 -1.69 -18.22
CA LEU A 19 -7.85 -0.71 -18.43
C LEU A 19 -8.33 0.73 -18.24
N ARG A 20 -9.52 1.08 -18.75
CA ARG A 20 -10.11 2.42 -18.52
C ARG A 20 -10.36 2.68 -17.04
N ARG A 21 -10.90 1.71 -16.30
CA ARG A 21 -11.10 1.84 -14.84
C ARG A 21 -9.78 2.00 -14.09
N ALA A 22 -8.75 1.24 -14.46
CA ALA A 22 -7.42 1.38 -13.87
C ALA A 22 -6.80 2.76 -14.16
N TRP A 23 -7.00 3.28 -15.37
CA TRP A 23 -6.55 4.62 -15.75
C TRP A 23 -7.29 5.73 -15.00
N GLU A 24 -8.62 5.62 -14.87
CA GLU A 24 -9.42 6.55 -14.08
C GLU A 24 -9.11 6.46 -12.58
N ALA A 25 -8.72 5.29 -12.08
CA ALA A 25 -8.24 5.14 -10.70
C ALA A 25 -6.88 5.84 -10.52
N HIS A 26 -5.96 5.67 -11.48
CA HIS A 26 -4.68 6.38 -11.49
C HIS A 26 -4.86 7.91 -11.56
N GLY A 27 -5.78 8.41 -12.38
CA GLY A 27 -6.10 9.85 -12.44
C GLY A 27 -6.75 10.40 -11.17
N ARG A 28 -7.30 9.53 -10.31
CA ARG A 28 -7.86 9.87 -8.99
C ARG A 28 -6.89 9.63 -7.83
N GLN A 29 -5.72 9.03 -8.08
CA GLN A 29 -4.68 8.94 -7.07
C GLN A 29 -4.18 10.36 -6.78
N GLN A 30 -4.46 10.86 -5.58
CA GLN A 30 -3.80 12.06 -5.07
C GLN A 30 -2.30 11.77 -5.02
N GLN A 31 -1.48 12.73 -5.42
CA GLN A 31 -0.06 12.71 -5.08
C GLN A 31 0.04 12.87 -3.56
N ILE A 32 0.10 11.74 -2.86
CA ILE A 32 0.23 11.69 -1.39
C ILE A 32 1.61 12.23 -0.97
N PHE A 33 2.61 12.09 -1.84
CA PHE A 33 3.94 12.64 -1.59
C PHE A 33 4.32 13.72 -2.61
N PRO A 34 4.70 14.94 -2.16
CA PRO A 34 5.29 15.92 -3.05
C PRO A 34 6.63 15.39 -3.60
N PRO A 35 7.05 15.78 -4.81
CA PRO A 35 8.34 15.34 -5.39
C PRO A 35 9.57 15.67 -4.54
N SER A 36 9.44 16.59 -3.58
CA SER A 36 10.49 16.97 -2.63
C SER A 36 10.53 16.12 -1.36
N SER A 37 9.59 15.18 -1.18
CA SER A 37 9.47 14.36 0.03
C SER A 37 10.71 13.50 0.25
N GLU A 38 11.01 13.20 1.51
CA GLU A 38 12.19 12.39 1.85
C GLU A 38 12.06 10.96 1.34
N GLU A 39 10.84 10.42 1.29
CA GLU A 39 10.52 9.09 0.79
C GLU A 39 10.86 8.98 -0.71
N PHE A 40 10.52 9.99 -1.51
CA PHE A 40 10.85 10.03 -2.93
C PHE A 40 12.36 10.15 -3.18
N LYS A 41 13.06 10.97 -2.37
CA LYS A 41 14.54 11.09 -2.44
C LYS A 41 15.23 9.78 -2.08
N GLN A 42 14.75 9.09 -1.04
CA GLN A 42 15.26 7.78 -0.65
C GLN A 42 15.04 6.74 -1.74
N PHE A 43 13.84 6.69 -2.31
CA PHE A 43 13.53 5.78 -3.42
C PHE A 43 14.39 6.04 -4.65
N ALA A 44 14.56 7.31 -5.04
CA ALA A 44 15.44 7.69 -6.15
C ALA A 44 16.90 7.28 -5.90
N GLY A 45 17.42 7.48 -4.68
CA GLY A 45 18.76 7.05 -4.29
C GLY A 45 18.95 5.53 -4.36
N LEU A 46 17.96 4.74 -3.94
CA LEU A 46 17.99 3.29 -4.04
C LEU A 46 17.96 2.81 -5.50
N SER A 47 17.19 3.49 -6.36
CA SER A 47 17.15 3.19 -7.80
C SER A 47 18.50 3.44 -8.48
N HIS A 48 19.17 4.54 -8.13
CA HIS A 48 20.51 4.83 -8.68
C HIS A 48 21.54 3.78 -8.23
N THR A 49 21.50 3.39 -6.94
CA THR A 49 22.35 2.31 -6.42
C THR A 49 22.10 0.98 -7.15
N LEU A 50 20.86 0.71 -7.56
CA LEU A 50 20.51 -0.49 -8.35
C LEU A 50 21.11 -0.41 -9.76
N GLU A 51 21.00 0.74 -10.41
CA GLU A 51 21.57 0.98 -11.74
C GLU A 51 23.08 0.78 -11.72
N ASP A 52 23.79 1.34 -10.74
CA ASP A 52 25.24 1.17 -10.57
C ASP A 52 25.63 -0.30 -10.34
N LEU A 53 24.91 -0.99 -9.45
CA LEU A 53 25.16 -2.41 -9.17
C LEU A 53 24.80 -3.33 -10.35
N CYS A 54 23.93 -2.91 -11.26
CA CYS A 54 23.59 -3.64 -12.48
C CYS A 54 24.53 -3.30 -13.65
N ALA A 55 25.02 -2.05 -13.70
CA ALA A 55 25.93 -1.55 -14.73
C ALA A 55 27.36 -2.05 -14.56
N GLU A 56 27.78 -2.45 -13.35
CA GLU A 56 29.10 -3.07 -13.15
C GLU A 56 29.23 -4.34 -14.03
N PRO A 57 30.11 -4.30 -15.05
CA PRO A 57 30.43 -5.46 -15.86
C PRO A 57 30.92 -6.53 -14.90
N SER A 58 30.40 -7.75 -15.02
CA SER A 58 30.93 -8.90 -14.28
C SER A 58 32.42 -9.02 -14.60
N ARG A 59 33.28 -8.42 -13.78
CA ARG A 59 34.73 -8.37 -13.98
C ARG A 59 35.27 -9.74 -13.65
N THR A 60 35.21 -10.64 -14.63
CA THR A 60 35.90 -11.93 -14.67
C THR A 60 37.40 -11.74 -14.87
N GLY A 61 37.99 -10.79 -14.13
CA GLY A 61 39.41 -10.43 -14.21
C GLY A 61 39.99 -10.51 -12.81
N LYS A 62 40.85 -11.51 -12.62
CA LYS A 62 41.66 -11.73 -11.41
C LYS A 62 42.35 -10.43 -10.99
N THR A 63 41.86 -9.81 -9.94
CA THR A 63 42.63 -8.85 -9.15
C THR A 63 42.31 -9.13 -7.70
N GLU A 64 43.32 -9.60 -6.99
CA GLU A 64 43.33 -9.60 -5.53
C GLU A 64 43.09 -8.17 -5.07
N GLU A 65 42.03 -7.93 -4.31
CA GLU A 65 41.96 -6.90 -3.27
C GLU A 65 40.56 -6.92 -2.63
N LYS A 66 40.55 -7.05 -1.30
CA LYS A 66 39.43 -6.93 -0.35
C LYS A 66 38.09 -7.49 -0.83
N LYS A 67 37.75 -8.73 -0.42
CA LYS A 67 36.41 -9.34 -0.59
C LYS A 67 35.31 -8.32 -0.26
N PRO A 68 34.63 -7.73 -1.26
CA PRO A 68 33.43 -6.97 -1.00
C PRO A 68 32.38 -7.95 -0.42
N PRO A 69 31.36 -7.47 0.32
CA PRO A 69 30.20 -8.32 0.55
C PRO A 69 29.74 -8.85 -0.82
N SER A 70 29.57 -10.17 -0.93
CA SER A 70 29.17 -10.82 -2.19
C SER A 70 28.09 -9.97 -2.87
N ARG A 71 28.24 -9.65 -4.17
CA ARG A 71 27.28 -8.85 -4.95
C ARG A 71 25.83 -9.31 -4.72
N ARG A 72 25.64 -10.61 -4.54
CA ARG A 72 24.36 -11.22 -4.14
C ARG A 72 23.85 -10.70 -2.79
N LYS A 73 24.69 -10.58 -1.76
CA LYS A 73 24.34 -9.99 -0.46
C LYS A 73 24.00 -8.51 -0.58
N GLN A 74 24.72 -7.74 -1.40
CA GLN A 74 24.42 -6.32 -1.65
C GLN A 74 23.06 -6.15 -2.35
N LEU A 75 22.78 -6.95 -3.39
CA LEU A 75 21.50 -6.95 -4.07
C LEU A 75 20.34 -7.40 -3.16
N VAL A 76 20.59 -8.38 -2.27
CA VAL A 76 19.59 -8.81 -1.28
C VAL A 76 19.31 -7.69 -0.27
N GLN A 77 20.33 -6.98 0.19
CA GLN A 77 20.17 -5.83 1.09
C GLN A 77 19.37 -4.73 0.40
N LEU A 78 19.78 -4.32 -0.81
CA LEU A 78 19.09 -3.29 -1.59
C LEU A 78 17.63 -3.66 -1.86
N ARG A 79 17.35 -4.92 -2.18
CA ARG A 79 15.98 -5.41 -2.34
C ARG A 79 15.18 -5.28 -1.05
N ASN A 80 15.77 -5.61 0.10
CA ASN A 80 15.09 -5.49 1.39
C ASN A 80 14.85 -4.01 1.75
N ASP A 81 15.81 -3.13 1.44
CA ASP A 81 15.69 -1.68 1.66
C ASP A 81 14.56 -1.09 0.79
N ILE A 82 14.51 -1.43 -0.51
CA ILE A 82 13.42 -1.02 -1.40
C ILE A 82 12.06 -1.51 -0.89
N ARG A 83 11.97 -2.77 -0.45
CA ARG A 83 10.72 -3.30 0.15
C ARG A 83 10.33 -2.56 1.42
N GLY A 84 11.30 -2.18 2.25
CA GLY A 84 11.06 -1.42 3.47
C GLY A 84 10.54 -0.01 3.17
N THR A 85 11.18 0.70 2.24
CA THR A 85 10.76 2.05 1.83
C THR A 85 9.36 2.04 1.22
N LEU A 86 9.05 1.08 0.34
CA LEU A 86 7.71 0.93 -0.22
C LEU A 86 6.65 0.65 0.86
N ALA A 87 6.94 -0.25 1.81
CA ALA A 87 6.02 -0.53 2.91
C ALA A 87 5.80 0.68 3.84
N ASN A 88 6.79 1.56 3.98
CA ASN A 88 6.63 2.80 4.74
C ASN A 88 5.79 3.82 3.98
N MET A 89 5.95 3.92 2.66
CA MET A 89 5.09 4.74 1.80
C MET A 89 3.64 4.26 1.86
N ASP A 90 3.39 2.95 1.74
CA ASP A 90 2.06 2.36 1.85
C ASP A 90 1.38 2.68 3.20
N LYS A 91 2.12 2.59 4.31
CA LYS A 91 1.60 2.95 5.63
C LYS A 91 1.26 4.43 5.75
N ALA A 92 2.08 5.31 5.17
CA ALA A 92 1.83 6.74 5.19
C ALA A 92 0.62 7.11 4.30
N ILE A 93 0.43 6.42 3.17
CA ILE A 93 -0.78 6.48 2.34
C ILE A 93 -2.01 6.08 3.17
N GLU A 94 -1.99 4.91 3.81
CA GLU A 94 -3.09 4.45 4.66
C GLU A 94 -3.38 5.43 5.81
N HIS A 95 -2.35 6.02 6.42
CA HIS A 95 -2.52 6.99 7.49
C HIS A 95 -3.19 8.28 7.00
N GLU A 96 -2.78 8.81 5.85
CA GLU A 96 -3.41 10.01 5.27
C GLU A 96 -4.85 9.74 4.81
N GLU A 97 -5.13 8.60 4.17
CA GLU A 97 -6.50 8.21 3.80
C GLU A 97 -7.44 8.13 5.02
N ASN A 98 -6.94 7.57 6.12
CA ASN A 98 -7.67 7.51 7.39
C ASN A 98 -7.81 8.87 8.08
N ALA A 99 -6.82 9.76 7.95
CA ALA A 99 -6.85 11.10 8.54
C ALA A 99 -7.80 12.06 7.80
N THR A 100 -7.98 11.86 6.49
CA THR A 100 -8.78 12.74 5.63
C THR A 100 -10.29 12.46 5.74
N THR A 101 -10.66 11.31 6.31
CA THR A 101 -12.08 10.95 6.53
C THR A 101 -12.44 11.29 7.97
N PRO A 102 -13.23 12.35 8.25
CA PRO A 102 -13.73 12.58 9.60
C PRO A 102 -14.52 11.33 10.02
N PRO A 103 -14.24 10.76 11.21
CA PRO A 103 -14.92 9.55 11.63
C PRO A 103 -16.43 9.85 11.75
N ASP A 104 -17.25 9.01 11.11
CA ASP A 104 -18.71 9.18 11.12
C ASP A 104 -19.17 9.28 12.59
N PRO A 105 -19.82 10.38 13.00
CA PRO A 105 -20.21 10.58 14.39
C PRO A 105 -21.10 9.45 14.92
N LEU A 106 -21.92 8.82 14.06
CA LEU A 106 -22.74 7.67 14.44
C LEU A 106 -21.90 6.41 14.70
N LEU A 107 -20.81 6.25 13.94
CA LEU A 107 -19.89 5.12 14.11
C LEU A 107 -19.08 5.26 15.41
N GLU A 108 -18.64 6.48 15.76
CA GLU A 108 -17.92 6.73 17.02
C GLU A 108 -18.83 6.62 18.24
N GLU A 109 -20.07 7.11 18.14
CA GLU A 109 -21.09 6.90 19.16
C GLU A 109 -21.35 5.40 19.35
N ALA A 110 -21.53 4.64 18.27
CA ALA A 110 -21.72 3.19 18.33
C ALA A 110 -20.51 2.45 18.93
N LYS A 111 -19.28 2.82 18.58
CA LYS A 111 -18.05 2.25 19.17
C LYS A 111 -17.95 2.58 20.65
N SER A 112 -18.30 3.80 21.06
CA SER A 112 -18.28 4.21 22.46
C SER A 112 -19.29 3.43 23.29
N MET A 113 -20.53 3.29 22.82
CA MET A 113 -21.58 2.48 23.45
C MET A 113 -21.18 1.00 23.52
N ALA A 114 -20.58 0.46 22.46
CA ALA A 114 -20.09 -0.92 22.45
C ALA A 114 -18.98 -1.13 23.50
N ARG A 115 -18.04 -0.19 23.64
CA ARG A 115 -17.00 -0.22 24.68
C ARG A 115 -17.59 -0.16 26.08
N GLU A 116 -18.61 0.68 26.31
CA GLU A 116 -19.31 0.73 27.60
C GLU A 116 -20.06 -0.57 27.91
N ARG A 117 -20.77 -1.14 26.93
CA ARG A 117 -21.43 -2.45 27.09
C ARG A 117 -20.44 -3.57 27.40
N MET A 118 -19.23 -3.53 26.84
CA MET A 118 -18.20 -4.54 27.14
C MET A 118 -17.66 -4.46 28.58
N LYS A 119 -17.81 -3.33 29.27
CA LYS A 119 -17.53 -3.21 30.72
C LYS A 119 -18.54 -3.97 31.57
N LEU A 120 -19.73 -4.28 31.02
CA LEU A 120 -20.74 -5.08 31.71
C LEU A 120 -20.40 -6.58 31.65
N PRO A 121 -20.79 -7.35 32.67
CA PRO A 121 -20.78 -8.80 32.63
C PRO A 121 -21.47 -9.36 31.37
N PRO A 122 -21.02 -10.48 30.78
CA PRO A 122 -21.52 -11.01 29.50
C PRO A 122 -23.04 -11.13 29.41
N HIS A 123 -23.70 -11.53 30.50
CA HIS A 123 -25.15 -11.70 30.58
C HIS A 123 -25.94 -10.38 30.61
N LEU A 124 -25.28 -9.24 30.81
CA LEU A 124 -25.89 -7.90 30.85
C LEU A 124 -25.58 -7.06 29.61
N ARG A 125 -24.74 -7.54 28.67
CA ARG A 125 -24.31 -6.76 27.49
C ARG A 125 -25.41 -6.52 26.46
N GLY A 126 -26.44 -7.36 26.45
CA GLY A 126 -27.62 -7.23 25.58
C GLY A 126 -28.83 -6.60 26.28
N ALA A 127 -28.70 -6.21 27.54
CA ALA A 127 -29.79 -5.53 28.25
C ALA A 127 -29.86 -4.06 27.81
N PRO A 128 -31.07 -3.49 27.64
CA PRO A 128 -31.22 -2.07 27.38
C PRO A 128 -30.63 -1.28 28.55
N LEU A 129 -29.77 -0.30 28.25
CA LEU A 129 -29.22 0.57 29.28
C LEU A 129 -30.35 1.44 29.83
N LEU A 130 -30.46 1.58 31.15
CA LEU A 130 -31.53 2.34 31.82
C LEU A 130 -31.65 3.81 31.33
N ASN A 131 -30.60 4.34 30.69
CA ASN A 131 -30.59 5.68 30.10
C ASN A 131 -31.27 5.76 28.72
N GLU A 132 -31.54 4.64 28.04
CA GLU A 132 -32.31 4.60 26.78
C GLU A 132 -33.82 4.74 27.02
N THR A 133 -34.30 4.44 28.23
CA THR A 133 -35.74 4.46 28.60
C THR A 133 -36.22 5.76 29.24
N LEU A 134 -35.33 6.74 29.47
CA LEU A 134 -35.67 8.07 29.99
C LEU A 134 -35.49 9.12 28.88
N LYS A 135 -36.33 9.04 27.85
CA LYS A 135 -36.60 10.12 26.89
C LYS A 135 -38.10 10.25 26.71
#